data_AF-A0A4R1LA57-F1
#
_entry.id   AF-A0A4R1LA57-F1
#
_cell.length_a   1.000
_cell.length_b   1.000
_cell.length_c   1.000
_cell.angle_alpha   90.00
_cell.angle_beta   90.00
_cell.angle_gamma   90.00
#
_symmetry.space_group_name_H-M   'P 1'
#
loop_
_entity.id
_entity.type
_entity.pdbx_description
1 polymer ?
#
loop_
_entity_poly.entity_id
_entity_poly.type
_entity_poly.pdbx_seq_one_letter_code
_entity_poly.pdbx_strand_id
1 'polypeptide(L)'
;MMRSIVRTIAFAAATASATAAFAADVVTVDVPFNFNSHGVSYPAGKYDVSLNQDQTLVTMASKIDVKKQFVYLTKPVHAKADGHILKINFDNLADGSRELRTIQISERVTSVLDGRGKHMTAAEAPFTLVR
;
A
#
# COMPACT_ATOMS: atom_id res chain seq x y z
N MET A 1 -26.82 34.89 -58.94
CA MET A 1 -27.32 33.82 -58.04
C MET A 1 -26.19 32.83 -57.84
N MET A 2 -25.80 32.30 -56.68
CA MET A 2 -26.12 32.46 -55.25
C MET A 2 -24.89 31.88 -54.50
N ARG A 3 -24.47 32.49 -53.40
CA ARG A 3 -23.36 32.05 -52.52
C ARG A 3 -23.88 30.99 -51.53
N SER A 4 -23.10 29.96 -51.19
CA SER A 4 -23.07 29.30 -49.86
C SER A 4 -22.00 28.20 -49.89
N ILE A 5 -20.86 28.24 -49.19
CA ILE A 5 -20.57 28.27 -47.74
C ILE A 5 -21.22 27.10 -46.98
N VAL A 6 -20.42 26.05 -46.71
CA VAL A 6 -20.42 25.26 -45.44
C VAL A 6 -19.03 24.58 -45.33
N ARG A 7 -18.02 25.21 -44.72
CA ARG A 7 -17.58 25.09 -43.31
C ARG A 7 -17.17 23.68 -42.88
N THR A 8 -15.85 23.48 -42.90
CA THR A 8 -15.04 22.46 -42.21
C THR A 8 -15.45 22.31 -40.74
N ILE A 9 -15.75 21.09 -40.29
CA ILE A 9 -15.83 20.74 -38.87
C ILE A 9 -14.89 19.57 -38.64
N ALA A 10 -13.66 19.87 -38.23
CA ALA A 10 -12.73 18.87 -37.69
C ALA A 10 -13.10 18.64 -36.23
N PHE A 11 -13.65 17.45 -35.91
CA PHE A 11 -13.85 17.02 -34.54
C PHE A 11 -12.51 16.52 -33.97
N ALA A 12 -11.77 17.42 -33.34
CA ALA A 12 -10.61 17.05 -32.54
C ALA A 12 -11.07 16.76 -31.11
N ALA A 13 -11.42 15.50 -30.83
CA ALA A 13 -11.65 15.03 -29.46
C ALA A 13 -10.40 14.27 -28.99
N ALA A 14 -9.38 15.00 -28.54
CA ALA A 14 -8.29 14.42 -27.77
C ALA A 14 -8.75 14.32 -26.31
N THR A 15 -9.35 13.20 -25.93
CA THR A 15 -9.55 12.89 -24.51
C THR A 15 -8.18 12.55 -23.93
N ALA A 16 -7.49 13.58 -23.44
CA ALA A 16 -6.35 13.43 -22.58
C ALA A 16 -6.84 12.86 -21.24
N SER A 17 -6.94 11.54 -21.17
CA SER A 17 -7.14 10.83 -19.91
C SER A 17 -5.89 11.05 -19.06
N ALA A 18 -5.93 12.07 -18.20
CA ALA A 18 -4.96 12.24 -17.15
C ALA A 18 -5.11 11.05 -16.20
N THR A 19 -4.28 10.03 -16.36
CA THR A 19 -4.03 9.06 -15.30
C THR A 19 -3.41 9.83 -14.15
N ALA A 20 -4.24 10.22 -13.18
CA ALA A 20 -3.77 10.71 -11.90
C ALA A 20 -2.93 9.58 -11.28
N ALA A 21 -1.60 9.68 -11.43
CA ALA A 21 -0.67 8.82 -10.74
C ALA A 21 -0.76 9.21 -9.26
N PHE A 22 -1.50 8.40 -8.49
CA PHE A 22 -1.65 8.59 -7.06
C PHE A 22 -0.28 8.50 -6.39
N ALA A 23 0.24 9.64 -5.96
CA ALA A 23 1.42 9.75 -5.11
C ALA A 23 1.02 9.32 -3.68
N ALA A 24 0.85 8.02 -3.48
CA ALA A 24 0.97 7.46 -2.14
C ALA A 24 2.42 7.67 -1.67
N ASP A 25 2.63 7.98 -0.41
CA ASP A 25 3.99 8.08 0.15
C ASP A 25 4.58 6.66 0.16
N VAL A 26 5.37 6.34 -0.86
CA VAL A 26 5.97 5.01 -1.07
C VAL A 26 7.43 5.05 -0.61
N VAL A 27 7.73 4.27 0.41
CA VAL A 27 9.09 4.09 0.94
C VAL A 27 9.55 2.67 0.63
N THR A 28 10.66 2.54 -0.11
CA THR A 28 11.28 1.24 -0.34
C THR A 28 12.22 0.88 0.82
N VAL A 29 12.05 -0.31 1.39
CA VAL A 29 12.91 -0.88 2.42
C VAL A 29 13.56 -2.18 1.94
N ASP A 30 14.80 -2.41 2.33
CA ASP A 30 15.50 -3.67 2.10
C ASP A 30 15.49 -4.52 3.38
N VAL A 31 14.91 -5.73 3.29
CA VAL A 31 14.75 -6.64 4.42
C VAL A 31 15.71 -7.82 4.21
N PRO A 32 16.79 -7.95 5.01
CA PRO A 32 17.87 -8.90 4.72
C PRO A 32 17.58 -10.34 5.16
N PHE A 33 16.42 -10.61 5.76
CA PHE A 33 16.04 -11.93 6.26
C PHE A 33 14.60 -12.27 5.88
N ASN A 34 14.30 -13.56 5.86
CA ASN A 34 12.93 -14.03 5.73
C ASN A 34 12.18 -13.71 7.03
N PHE A 35 10.93 -13.26 6.89
CA PHE A 35 10.08 -12.96 8.03
C PHE A 35 8.69 -13.55 7.82
N ASN A 36 8.00 -13.78 8.91
CA ASN A 36 6.63 -14.24 8.92
C ASN A 36 5.71 -13.08 9.29
N SER A 37 4.54 -13.05 8.68
CA SER A 37 3.45 -12.19 9.13
C SER A 37 2.15 -12.97 9.01
N HIS A 38 1.38 -13.05 10.10
CA HIS A 38 0.08 -13.73 10.12
C HIS A 38 0.12 -15.18 9.57
N GLY A 39 1.19 -15.91 9.89
CA GLY A 39 1.38 -17.29 9.41
C GLY A 39 1.82 -17.43 7.95
N VAL A 40 2.03 -16.32 7.24
CA VAL A 40 2.58 -16.30 5.87
C VAL A 40 4.05 -15.94 5.91
N SER A 41 4.87 -16.69 5.17
CA SER A 41 6.32 -16.44 5.08
C SER A 41 6.67 -15.56 3.88
N TYR A 42 7.43 -14.51 4.16
CA TYR A 42 7.90 -13.51 3.22
C TYR A 42 9.43 -13.62 3.06
N PRO A 43 9.95 -13.69 1.82
CA PRO A 43 11.37 -13.83 1.59
C PRO A 43 12.13 -12.53 1.89
N ALA A 44 13.42 -12.64 2.17
CA ALA A 44 14.33 -11.50 2.18
C ALA A 44 14.28 -10.76 0.83
N GLY A 45 14.36 -9.44 0.86
CA GLY A 45 14.41 -8.61 -0.33
C GLY A 45 13.82 -7.22 -0.13
N LYS A 46 13.53 -6.57 -1.26
CA LYS A 46 13.01 -5.20 -1.29
C LYS A 46 11.50 -5.17 -1.24
N TYR A 47 10.98 -4.33 -0.37
CA TYR A 47 9.55 -4.12 -0.18
C TYR A 47 9.23 -2.63 -0.30
N ASP A 48 8.15 -2.33 -0.99
CA ASP A 48 7.56 -1.00 -1.03
C ASP A 48 6.50 -0.91 0.05
N VAL A 49 6.69 0.03 0.97
CA VAL A 49 5.74 0.35 2.03
C VAL A 49 5.05 1.65 1.65
N SER A 50 3.74 1.60 1.45
CA SER A 50 2.94 2.76 1.08
C SER A 50 1.80 2.99 2.05
N LEU A 51 1.48 4.26 2.27
CA LEU A 51 0.32 4.67 3.04
C LEU A 51 -0.80 5.09 2.08
N ASN A 52 -2.02 4.60 2.32
CA ASN A 52 -3.19 5.04 1.55
C ASN A 52 -3.48 6.53 1.80
N GLN A 53 -4.22 7.17 0.90
CA GLN A 53 -4.59 8.60 0.98
C GLN A 53 -5.25 8.98 2.30
N ASP A 54 -6.12 8.11 2.82
CA ASP A 54 -6.80 8.32 4.10
C ASP A 54 -5.89 8.10 5.32
N GLN A 55 -4.64 7.66 5.10
CA GLN A 55 -3.65 7.37 6.12
C GLN A 55 -4.06 6.28 7.12
N THR A 56 -5.12 5.53 6.84
CA THR A 56 -5.69 4.47 7.68
C THR A 56 -5.14 3.09 7.38
N LEU A 57 -4.53 2.91 6.20
CA LEU A 57 -4.01 1.64 5.72
C LEU A 57 -2.57 1.81 5.30
N VAL A 58 -1.71 0.91 5.76
CA VAL A 58 -0.36 0.72 5.24
C VAL A 58 -0.32 -0.57 4.43
N THR A 59 0.24 -0.48 3.23
CA THR A 59 0.45 -1.61 2.34
C THR A 59 1.94 -1.86 2.25
N MET A 60 2.36 -3.10 2.43
CA MET A 60 3.74 -3.51 2.16
C MET A 60 3.69 -4.57 1.07
N ALA A 61 4.36 -4.29 -0.05
CA ALA A 61 4.38 -5.14 -1.23
C ALA A 61 5.82 -5.48 -1.61
N SER A 62 6.09 -6.74 -1.93
CA SER A 62 7.41 -7.13 -2.46
C SER A 62 7.60 -6.52 -3.85
N LYS A 63 8.78 -5.93 -4.11
CA LYS A 63 9.15 -5.47 -5.45
C LYS A 63 9.44 -6.62 -6.41
N ILE A 64 9.76 -7.80 -5.88
CA ILE A 64 10.14 -8.99 -6.66
C ILE A 64 8.87 -9.80 -6.99
N ASP A 65 7.99 -9.98 -6.01
CA ASP A 65 6.76 -10.73 -6.18
C ASP A 65 5.55 -9.87 -5.79
N VAL A 66 4.95 -9.20 -6.77
CA VAL A 66 3.80 -8.30 -6.57
C VAL A 66 2.56 -9.01 -6.00
N LYS A 67 2.52 -10.36 -6.04
CA LYS A 67 1.45 -11.13 -5.38
C LYS A 67 1.66 -11.22 -3.87
N LYS A 68 2.89 -11.01 -3.39
CA LYS A 68 3.24 -10.94 -1.97
C LYS A 68 3.12 -9.51 -1.48
N GLN A 69 1.89 -9.15 -1.18
CA GLN A 69 1.56 -7.91 -0.48
C GLN A 69 0.67 -8.20 0.71
N PHE A 70 0.70 -7.30 1.67
CA PHE A 70 -0.21 -7.30 2.81
C PHE A 70 -0.57 -5.88 3.19
N VAL A 71 -1.78 -5.74 3.73
CA VAL A 71 -2.37 -4.45 4.08
C VAL A 71 -2.77 -4.49 5.54
N TYR A 72 -2.39 -3.47 6.30
CA TYR A 72 -2.72 -3.35 7.71
C TYR A 72 -3.35 -2.02 8.04
N LEU A 73 -4.25 -2.06 9.02
CA LEU A 73 -4.82 -0.86 9.63
C LEU A 73 -3.75 -0.16 10.47
N THR A 74 -3.67 1.15 10.31
CA THR A 74 -2.81 2.03 11.08
C THR A 74 -3.64 2.85 12.07
N LYS A 75 -2.97 3.29 13.13
CA LYS A 75 -3.49 4.26 14.09
C LYS A 75 -2.48 5.41 14.23
N PRO A 76 -2.94 6.60 14.62
CA PRO A 76 -2.03 7.69 14.97
C PRO A 76 -1.09 7.29 16.10
N VAL A 77 0.18 7.64 15.99
CA VAL A 77 1.13 7.54 17.11
C VAL A 77 1.12 8.86 17.89
N HIS A 78 1.04 8.79 19.22
CA HIS A 78 0.98 9.98 20.08
C HIS A 78 2.36 10.62 20.30
N ALA A 79 3.43 9.87 20.04
CA ALA A 79 4.81 10.35 20.09
C ALA A 79 5.23 10.86 18.72
N LYS A 80 5.88 12.02 18.66
CA LYS A 80 6.46 12.54 17.41
C LYS A 80 7.36 11.48 16.79
N ALA A 81 7.20 11.25 15.49
CA ALA A 81 8.12 10.42 14.73
C ALA A 81 9.54 10.96 14.96
N ASP A 82 10.46 10.08 15.34
CA ASP A 82 11.83 10.39 15.78
C ASP A 82 12.74 10.79 14.59
N GLY A 83 12.21 11.59 13.65
CA GLY A 83 12.84 11.92 12.37
C GLY A 83 12.84 10.80 11.33
N HIS A 84 12.45 9.57 11.70
CA HIS A 84 12.38 8.44 10.76
C HIS A 84 11.05 8.40 10.00
N ILE A 85 11.14 8.38 8.67
CA ILE A 85 9.98 8.26 7.77
C ILE A 85 9.36 6.85 7.87
N LEU A 86 10.17 5.81 8.09
CA LEU A 86 9.73 4.42 8.20
C LEU A 86 10.51 3.70 9.30
N LYS A 87 9.79 2.99 10.16
CA LYS A 87 10.34 2.08 11.17
C LYS A 87 9.58 0.77 11.15
N ILE A 88 10.30 -0.33 10.98
CA ILE A 88 9.72 -1.68 10.99
C ILE A 88 10.34 -2.46 12.13
N ASN A 89 9.50 -3.03 12.99
CA ASN A 89 9.94 -3.84 14.12
C ASN A 89 9.63 -5.30 13.84
N PHE A 90 10.61 -6.15 14.14
CA PHE A 90 10.50 -7.61 14.03
C PHE A 90 10.81 -8.23 15.38
N ASP A 91 9.97 -9.17 15.82
CA ASP A 91 10.24 -9.99 16.99
C ASP A 91 11.06 -11.22 16.60
N ASN A 92 11.89 -11.68 17.55
CA ASN A 92 12.63 -12.95 17.43
C ASN A 92 11.80 -14.06 18.07
N LEU A 93 11.46 -15.08 17.28
CA LEU A 93 10.83 -16.29 17.79
C LEU A 93 11.90 -17.27 18.30
N ALA A 94 11.49 -18.20 19.18
CA ALA A 94 12.39 -19.17 19.81
C ALA A 94 13.02 -20.15 18.80
N ASP A 95 12.42 -20.32 17.63
CA ASP A 95 12.91 -21.13 16.51
C ASP A 95 13.92 -20.38 15.61
N GLY A 96 14.25 -19.12 15.95
CA GLY A 96 15.14 -18.27 15.16
C GLY A 96 14.45 -17.56 13.99
N SER A 97 13.14 -17.76 13.79
CA SER A 97 12.39 -17.03 12.78
C SER A 97 12.06 -15.60 13.25
N ARG A 98 11.83 -14.71 12.29
CA ARG A 98 11.47 -13.30 12.54
C ARG A 98 9.99 -13.11 12.26
N GLU A 99 9.27 -12.52 13.19
CA GLU A 99 7.86 -12.15 12.98
C GLU A 99 7.72 -10.64 12.87
N LEU A 100 6.99 -10.17 11.85
CA LEU A 100 6.68 -8.76 11.70
C LEU A 100 5.76 -8.32 12.85
N ARG A 101 6.22 -7.34 13.64
CA ARG A 101 5.49 -6.87 14.81
C ARG A 101 4.72 -5.59 14.55
N THR A 102 5.38 -4.57 14.00
CA THR A 102 4.73 -3.27 13.72
C THR A 102 5.42 -2.59 12.55
N ILE A 103 4.62 -1.87 11.77
CA ILE A 103 5.12 -0.91 10.77
C ILE A 103 4.69 0.47 11.21
N GLN A 104 5.65 1.39 11.33
CA GLN A 104 5.41 2.80 11.55
C GLN A 104 5.89 3.58 10.34
N ILE A 105 5.00 4.37 9.74
CA ILE A 105 5.31 5.30 8.66
C ILE A 105 4.86 6.69 9.09
N SER A 106 5.77 7.65 9.10
CA SER A 106 5.51 9.01 9.60
C SER A 106 4.85 8.98 10.99
N GLU A 107 3.65 9.56 11.14
CA GLU A 107 2.89 9.61 12.39
C GLU A 107 1.81 8.51 12.49
N ARG A 108 1.96 7.41 11.74
CA ARG A 108 1.05 6.27 11.72
C ARG A 108 1.79 5.00 12.08
N VAL A 109 1.22 4.20 12.97
CA VAL A 109 1.75 2.88 13.35
C VAL A 109 0.67 1.83 13.25
N THR A 110 1.00 0.63 12.77
CA THR A 110 0.07 -0.49 12.82
C THR A 110 -0.20 -0.90 14.26
N SER A 111 -1.34 -1.57 14.49
CA SER A 111 -1.45 -2.42 15.68
C SER A 111 -0.36 -3.49 15.66
N VAL A 112 -0.12 -4.12 16.80
CA VAL A 112 0.79 -5.28 16.87
C VAL A 112 0.23 -6.32 15.88
N LEU A 113 1.10 -6.75 14.97
CA LEU A 113 0.83 -7.63 13.83
C LEU A 113 1.13 -9.10 14.15
N ASP A 114 1.25 -9.40 15.44
CA ASP A 114 1.47 -10.73 15.98
C ASP A 114 0.37 -11.68 15.48
N GLY A 115 0.78 -12.86 15.00
CA GLY A 115 -0.08 -13.87 14.38
C GLY A 115 -1.17 -14.48 15.28
N ARG A 116 -1.43 -13.89 16.45
CA ARG A 116 -2.52 -14.25 17.37
C ARG A 116 -3.68 -13.25 17.36
N GLY A 117 -3.57 -12.12 16.65
CA GLY A 117 -4.59 -11.08 16.57
C GLY A 117 -5.52 -11.22 15.36
N LYS A 118 -6.75 -11.68 15.58
CA LYS A 118 -7.93 -11.67 14.70
C LYS A 118 -7.67 -11.45 13.20
N HIS A 119 -7.72 -12.56 12.49
CA HIS A 119 -8.11 -12.70 11.08
C HIS A 119 -9.23 -11.72 10.70
N MET A 120 -8.88 -10.51 10.28
CA MET A 120 -9.69 -9.82 9.27
C MET A 120 -9.27 -10.45 7.96
N THR A 121 -9.87 -11.60 7.66
CA THR A 121 -10.05 -12.00 6.26
C THR A 121 -10.47 -10.74 5.54
N ALA A 122 -9.74 -10.35 4.50
CA ALA A 122 -10.26 -9.39 3.54
C ALA A 122 -11.63 -9.95 3.12
N ALA A 123 -12.69 -9.38 3.68
CA ALA A 123 -14.03 -9.67 3.25
C ALA A 123 -14.01 -9.31 1.77
N GLU A 124 -14.19 -10.35 0.96
CA GLU A 124 -14.59 -10.27 -0.42
C GLU A 124 -15.58 -9.13 -0.54
N ALA A 125 -15.13 -7.99 -1.06
CA ALA A 125 -16.00 -6.83 -1.25
C ALA A 125 -17.02 -7.26 -2.31
N PRO A 126 -18.33 -7.32 -1.99
CA PRO A 126 -19.33 -7.51 -3.03
C PRO A 126 -19.32 -6.25 -3.90
N PHE A 127 -18.69 -6.34 -5.07
CA PHE A 127 -18.83 -5.34 -6.10
C PHE A 127 -20.31 -5.32 -6.54
N THR A 128 -21.10 -4.44 -5.95
CA THR A 128 -22.43 -4.13 -6.46
C THR A 128 -22.26 -3.03 -7.49
N LEU A 129 -22.16 -3.45 -8.75
CA LEU A 129 -22.19 -2.57 -9.91
C LEU A 129 -23.62 -2.05 -10.07
N VAL A 130 -23.87 -0.79 -9.69
CA VAL A 130 -25.12 -0.10 -10.02
C VAL A 130 -24.91 0.59 -11.37
N ARG A 131 -25.69 0.15 -12.36
CA ARG A 131 -25.70 0.62 -13.75
C ARG A 131 -26.47 1.92 -13.89
#